data_AF-A0A3N9UPS9-F1
#
_entry.id   AF-A0A3N9UPS9-F1
#
_cell.length_a   1.000
_cell.length_b   1.000
_cell.length_c   1.000
_cell.angle_alpha   90.00
_cell.angle_beta   90.00
_cell.angle_gamma   90.00
#
_symmetry.space_group_name_H-M   'P 1'
#
loop_
_entity.id
_entity.type
_entity.pdbx_description
1 polymer ?
#
loop_
_entity_poly.entity_id
_entity_poly.type
_entity_poly.pdbx_seq_one_letter_code
_entity_poly.pdbx_strand_id
1 'polypeptide(L)'
;MAWNKEETVSRSEMRAIQLARLKKTVGYVYDKNPVYKGMLDEVGVTPADIKSLDDIRRLPFTTKQTIRDNYPFNLFTASQEDIVEY
;
A
#
# COMPACT_ATOMS: atom_id res chain seq x y z
N MET A 1 29.68 0.90 -6.44
CA MET A 1 29.12 -0.43 -6.78
C MET A 1 27.67 -0.38 -6.35
N ALA A 2 26.72 -0.67 -7.24
CA ALA A 2 25.31 -0.76 -6.88
C ALA A 2 25.04 -2.13 -6.25
N TRP A 3 24.32 -2.17 -5.14
CA TRP A 3 24.00 -3.40 -4.41
C TRP A 3 22.76 -4.08 -4.98
N ASN A 4 21.81 -3.29 -5.50
CA ASN A 4 20.58 -3.74 -6.13
C ASN A 4 20.47 -3.22 -7.56
N LYS A 5 19.80 -4.01 -8.41
CA LYS A 5 19.52 -3.62 -9.80
C LYS A 5 18.73 -2.32 -9.88
N GLU A 6 17.81 -2.09 -8.95
CA GLU A 6 16.95 -0.91 -8.88
C GLU A 6 17.71 0.41 -8.68
N GLU A 7 18.96 0.38 -8.21
CA GLU A 7 19.77 1.59 -8.02
C GLU A 7 20.32 2.15 -9.34
N THR A 8 20.33 1.35 -10.41
CA THR A 8 20.94 1.73 -11.71
C THR A 8 19.95 1.76 -12.87
N VAL A 9 18.68 1.42 -12.63
CA VAL A 9 17.66 1.44 -13.69
C VAL A 9 17.39 2.86 -14.18
N SER A 10 16.93 2.96 -15.43
CA SER A 10 16.46 4.23 -15.98
C SER A 10 15.25 4.78 -15.21
N ARG A 11 14.98 6.08 -15.35
CA ARG A 11 13.79 6.71 -14.74
C ARG A 11 12.48 6.08 -15.22
N SER A 12 12.41 5.64 -16.48
CA SER A 12 11.24 4.95 -17.03
C SER A 12 11.04 3.58 -16.38
N GLU A 13 12.10 2.81 -16.20
CA GLU A 13 12.03 1.50 -15.53
C GLU A 13 11.68 1.65 -14.05
N MET A 14 12.28 2.63 -13.36
CA MET A 14 11.96 2.97 -11.97
C MET A 14 10.45 3.27 -11.81
N ARG A 15 9.90 4.11 -12.70
CA ARG A 15 8.46 4.44 -12.66
C ARG A 15 7.57 3.23 -12.94
N ALA A 16 7.96 2.35 -13.86
CA ALA A 16 7.23 1.12 -14.13
C ALA A 16 7.22 0.19 -12.91
N ILE A 17 8.36 0.02 -12.23
CA ILE A 17 8.47 -0.75 -10.98
C ILE A 17 7.60 -0.14 -9.89
N GLN A 18 7.67 1.18 -9.68
CA GLN A 18 6.87 1.89 -8.69
C GLN A 18 5.38 1.71 -8.94
N LEU A 19 4.92 1.83 -10.19
CA LEU A 19 3.52 1.66 -10.53
C LEU A 19 3.04 0.23 -10.28
N ALA A 20 3.83 -0.77 -10.70
CA ALA A 20 3.51 -2.18 -10.46
C ALA A 20 3.40 -2.49 -8.95
N ARG A 21 4.34 -1.98 -8.15
CA ARG A 21 4.33 -2.15 -6.69
C ARG A 21 3.17 -1.40 -6.03
N LEU A 22 2.86 -0.17 -6.48
CA LEU A 22 1.72 0.59 -5.97
C LEU A 22 0.40 -0.16 -6.18
N LYS A 23 0.14 -0.65 -7.40
CA LYS A 23 -1.07 -1.45 -7.69
C LYS A 23 -1.15 -2.70 -6.81
N LYS A 24 -0.03 -3.41 -6.67
CA LYS A 24 0.06 -4.60 -5.81
C LYS A 24 -0.25 -4.26 -4.35
N THR A 25 0.33 -3.18 -3.81
CA THR A 25 0.12 -2.77 -2.42
C THR A 25 -1.32 -2.35 -2.17
N VAL A 26 -1.91 -1.52 -3.04
CA VAL A 26 -3.31 -1.07 -2.89
C VAL A 26 -4.27 -2.26 -2.98
N GLY A 27 -4.08 -3.17 -3.94
CA GLY A 27 -4.87 -4.40 -4.03
C GLY A 27 -4.74 -5.28 -2.79
N TYR A 28 -3.50 -5.49 -2.32
CA TYR A 28 -3.24 -6.30 -1.14
C TYR A 28 -3.92 -5.76 0.12
N VAL A 29 -3.82 -4.46 0.40
CA VAL A 29 -4.46 -3.87 1.60
C VAL A 29 -5.98 -3.81 1.46
N TYR A 30 -6.50 -3.54 0.26
CA TYR A 30 -7.94 -3.54 0.00
C TYR A 30 -8.56 -4.92 0.21
N ASP A 31 -7.86 -5.99 -0.20
CA ASP A 31 -8.35 -7.35 -0.05
C ASP A 31 -8.18 -7.91 1.36
N LYS A 32 -7.11 -7.52 2.08
CA LYS A 32 -6.71 -8.14 3.35
C LYS A 32 -7.05 -7.34 4.59
N ASN A 33 -7.28 -6.03 4.48
CA ASN A 33 -7.50 -5.18 5.65
C ASN A 33 -8.84 -4.44 5.58
N PRO A 34 -9.81 -4.77 6.46
CA PRO A 34 -11.12 -4.13 6.49
C PRO A 34 -11.08 -2.61 6.69
N VAL A 35 -10.09 -2.09 7.42
CA VAL A 35 -9.94 -0.64 7.68
C VAL A 35 -9.54 0.07 6.40
N TYR A 36 -8.52 -0.42 5.70
CA TYR A 36 -8.09 0.18 4.44
C TYR A 36 -9.14 0.02 3.34
N LYS A 37 -9.84 -1.12 3.31
CA LYS A 37 -10.98 -1.31 2.41
C LYS A 37 -12.05 -0.23 2.65
N GLY A 38 -12.47 -0.03 3.90
CA GLY A 38 -13.44 1.00 4.26
C GLY A 38 -12.98 2.40 3.87
N MET A 39 -11.74 2.77 4.19
CA MET A 39 -11.20 4.10 3.83
C MET A 39 -11.16 4.32 2.30
N LEU A 40 -10.87 3.28 1.53
CA LEU A 40 -10.84 3.35 0.06
C LEU A 40 -12.25 3.43 -0.53
N ASP A 41 -13.19 2.64 0.02
CA ASP A 41 -14.60 2.66 -0.36
C ASP A 41 -15.25 4.03 -0.07
N GLU A 42 -14.91 4.66 1.06
CA GLU A 42 -15.41 5.99 1.46
C GLU A 42 -15.04 7.09 0.45
N VAL A 43 -13.86 7.01 -0.15
CA VAL A 43 -13.42 7.94 -1.20
C VAL A 43 -13.72 7.45 -2.62
N GLY A 44 -14.41 6.31 -2.75
CA GLY A 44 -14.82 5.73 -4.03
C GLY A 44 -13.65 5.28 -4.92
N VAL A 45 -12.57 4.77 -4.31
CA VAL A 45 -11.37 4.32 -5.02
C VAL A 45 -11.21 2.82 -4.88
N THR A 46 -11.08 2.14 -6.02
CA THR A 46 -10.76 0.70 -6.08
C THR A 46 -9.32 0.49 -6.55
N PRO A 47 -8.70 -0.70 -6.32
CA PRO A 47 -7.37 -0.98 -6.87
C PRO A 47 -7.28 -0.84 -8.40
N ALA A 48 -8.38 -1.05 -9.12
CA ALA A 48 -8.45 -0.91 -10.57
C ALA A 48 -8.35 0.55 -11.07
N ASP A 49 -8.60 1.51 -10.18
CA ASP A 49 -8.49 2.94 -10.48
C ASP A 49 -7.04 3.42 -10.62
N ILE A 50 -6.06 2.66 -10.10
CA ILE A 50 -4.65 3.01 -10.15
C ILE A 50 -4.09 2.65 -11.54
N LYS A 51 -4.00 3.65 -12.42
CA LYS A 51 -3.53 3.49 -13.81
C LYS A 51 -2.16 4.13 -14.03
N SER A 52 -1.81 5.10 -13.20
CA SER A 52 -0.57 5.88 -13.24
C SER A 52 -0.05 6.13 -11.82
N LEU A 53 1.18 6.65 -11.70
CA LEU A 53 1.71 7.07 -10.40
C LEU A 53 0.99 8.30 -9.84
N ASP A 54 0.38 9.13 -10.69
CA ASP A 54 -0.32 10.33 -10.27
C ASP A 54 -1.64 10.03 -9.53
N ASP A 55 -2.21 8.84 -9.77
CA ASP A 55 -3.42 8.35 -9.09
C ASP A 55 -3.21 8.13 -7.59
N ILE A 56 -1.97 8.13 -7.10
CA ILE A 56 -1.66 8.09 -5.66
C ILE A 56 -2.37 9.21 -4.89
N ARG A 57 -2.64 10.36 -5.54
CA ARG A 57 -3.36 11.50 -4.95
C ARG A 57 -4.83 11.22 -4.64
N ARG A 58 -5.39 10.16 -5.22
CA ARG A 58 -6.76 9.70 -4.96
C ARG A 58 -6.85 8.85 -3.69
N LEU A 59 -5.72 8.32 -3.20
CA LEU A 59 -5.69 7.48 -2.01
C LEU A 59 -5.90 8.32 -0.74
N PRO A 60 -6.66 7.81 0.25
CA PRO A 60 -6.83 8.49 1.53
C PRO A 60 -5.51 8.43 2.33
N PHE A 61 -5.32 9.41 3.21
CA PHE A 61 -4.19 9.40 4.14
C PHE A 61 -4.47 8.52 5.36
N THR A 62 -3.49 7.72 5.77
CA THR A 62 -3.48 7.12 7.10
C THR A 62 -3.02 8.15 8.12
N THR A 63 -3.78 8.36 9.19
CA THR A 63 -3.42 9.31 10.25
C THR A 63 -3.02 8.59 11.53
N LYS A 64 -2.45 9.34 12.48
CA LYS A 64 -2.17 8.81 13.82
C LYS A 64 -3.45 8.35 14.52
N GLN A 65 -4.59 8.98 14.24
CA GLN A 65 -5.88 8.58 14.81
C GLN A 65 -6.30 7.21 14.30
N THR A 66 -6.18 6.95 12.99
CA THR A 66 -6.42 5.64 12.38
C THR A 66 -5.63 4.53 13.08
N ILE A 67 -4.37 4.78 13.42
CA ILE A 67 -3.52 3.81 14.12
C ILE A 67 -4.03 3.56 15.55
N ARG A 68 -4.42 4.60 16.28
CA ARG A 68 -4.90 4.49 17.66
C ARG A 68 -6.24 3.75 17.75
N ASP A 69 -7.17 4.04 16.86
CA ASP A 69 -8.52 3.45 16.86
C ASP A 69 -8.48 1.95 16.50
N ASN A 70 -7.40 1.51 15.86
CA ASN A 70 -7.21 0.14 15.39
C ASN A 70 -6.14 -0.63 16.19
N TYR A 71 -5.70 -0.08 17.32
CA TYR A 71 -4.82 -0.76 18.26
C TYR A 71 -5.58 -1.96 18.91
N PRO A 72 -4.91 -3.09 19.18
CA PRO A 72 -3.49 -3.36 18.94
C PRO A 72 -3.15 -3.85 17.53
N PHE A 73 -4.06 -4.56 16.86
CA PHE A 73 -3.69 -5.41 15.70
C PHE A 73 -4.59 -5.27 14.48
N ASN A 74 -5.62 -4.40 14.49
CA ASN A 74 -6.60 -4.33 13.41
C ASN A 74 -6.02 -3.77 12.09
N LEU A 75 -4.83 -3.18 12.13
CA LEU A 75 -4.09 -2.76 10.93
C LEU A 75 -3.18 -3.85 10.34
N PHE A 76 -3.09 -5.02 10.96
CA PHE A 76 -2.30 -6.11 10.40
C PHE A 76 -2.96 -6.66 9.14
N THR A 77 -2.12 -7.09 8.19
CA THR A 77 -2.53 -7.72 6.93
C THR A 77 -2.03 -9.16 6.80
N ALA A 78 -1.36 -9.65 7.85
CA ALA A 78 -0.89 -11.02 8.02
C ALA A 78 -1.45 -11.57 9.34
N SER A 79 -1.39 -12.89 9.52
CA SER A 79 -1.79 -13.51 10.79
C SER A 79 -0.76 -13.18 11.89
N GLN A 80 -1.15 -13.27 13.16
CA GLN A 80 -0.19 -13.05 14.26
C GLN A 80 0.95 -14.07 14.26
N GLU A 81 0.71 -15.29 13.79
CA GLU A 81 1.72 -16.35 13.69
C GLU A 81 2.83 -15.99 12.68
N ASP A 82 2.51 -15.16 11.67
CA ASP A 82 3.47 -14.67 10.69
C ASP A 82 4.30 -13.47 11.20
N ILE A 83 3.98 -12.94 12.38
CA ILE A 83 4.63 -11.75 12.94
C ILE A 83 5.66 -12.19 13.96
N VAL A 84 6.93 -11.96 13.63
CA VAL A 84 8.06 -12.27 14.50
C VAL A 84 8.44 -11.03 15.32
N GLU A 85 8.33 -11.14 16.64
CA GLU A 85 8.85 -10.15 17.59
C GLU A 85 10.22 -10.64 18.11
N TYR A 86 11.24 -9.77 18.04
CA TYR A 86 12.61 -10.02 18.54
C TYR A 86 12.96 -9.05 19.66
#